data_AF-A0A8J3IBK2-F1
#
_entry.id   AF-A0A8J3IBK2-F1
#
_cell.length_a   1.000
_cell.length_b   1.000
_cell.length_c   1.000
_cell.angle_alpha   90.00
_cell.angle_beta   90.00
_cell.angle_gamma   90.00
#
_symmetry.space_group_name_H-M   'P 1'
#
loop_
_entity.id
_entity.type
_entity.pdbx_description
1 polymer ?
#
loop_
_entity_poly.entity_id
_entity_poly.type
_entity_poly.pdbx_seq_one_letter_code
_entity_poly.pdbx_strand_id
1 'polypeptide(L)'
;MDVEGVPGLARRLAVSERHLHRELLAAVGVSPIALARTRRAQTARLLIDQTNLSLTTIAFTAGFSSIRQFNETMQAAFGCPPSSFRRKALPPQRGEGKLTLRLSYRPPFECATLLTYLECRALPGVEEVTNGCYRRTVSLPQSSGIIELEPMRSANAVLLRLQLSDLSDLSLLVQRCRQFLDLDAAPTTIAETLGADPLLAPLVKARPGLRIPGAIDGFELAVCAIVGQRRSIVGAQTLIGRLVRELGVPLDKPVGTLSHFFPSPQLMLAASLQEVGLTGKLADTLQTLAHAVVEEQLILSRDADRERTVSWLKGLSEVEPWIVSSIAMRALGDPDAYPIGDLSLQRAYTHHGLAVDIHSIERHAEIWRPWRAYAFHHLWASLPPFQAGEQVS
;
A
#
# COMPACT_ATOMS: atom_id res chain seq x y z
N MET A 1 -0.25 -8.58 13.52
CA MET A 1 -0.65 -9.64 14.47
C MET A 1 -0.18 -11.03 14.08
N ASP A 2 0.05 -11.31 12.79
CA ASP A 2 0.18 -12.70 12.34
C ASP A 2 1.55 -13.35 12.58
N VAL A 3 2.60 -12.56 12.82
CA VAL A 3 3.95 -13.09 13.13
C VAL A 3 4.23 -13.12 14.64
N GLU A 4 3.89 -12.05 15.38
CA GLU A 4 4.24 -11.93 16.82
C GLU A 4 3.03 -12.01 17.78
N GLY A 5 1.83 -12.26 17.27
CA GLY A 5 0.61 -12.34 18.07
C GLY A 5 0.18 -11.01 18.71
N VAL A 6 -0.68 -11.12 19.73
CA VAL A 6 -1.16 -9.98 20.52
C VAL A 6 -0.06 -9.34 21.38
N PRO A 7 0.87 -10.10 22.00
CA PRO A 7 1.97 -9.51 22.76
C PRO A 7 2.89 -8.65 21.91
N GLY A 8 3.26 -9.09 20.69
CA GLY A 8 4.08 -8.28 19.78
C GLY A 8 3.36 -7.02 19.30
N LEU A 9 2.07 -7.12 18.99
CA LEU A 9 1.26 -5.94 18.64
C LEU A 9 1.20 -4.93 19.80
N ALA A 10 1.00 -5.39 21.03
CA ALA A 10 0.96 -4.53 22.22
C ALA A 10 2.31 -3.82 22.44
N ARG A 11 3.43 -4.54 22.29
CA ARG A 11 4.78 -3.98 22.38
C ARG A 11 5.02 -2.90 21.32
N ARG A 12 4.67 -3.17 20.07
CA ARG A 12 4.82 -2.22 18.95
C ARG A 12 4.03 -0.94 19.14
N LEU A 13 2.84 -1.05 19.73
CA LEU A 13 1.98 0.08 20.05
C LEU A 13 2.32 0.75 21.39
N ALA A 14 3.37 0.30 22.08
CA ALA A 14 3.78 0.79 23.40
C ALA A 14 2.65 0.77 24.46
N VAL A 15 1.75 -0.21 24.38
CA VAL A 15 0.62 -0.38 25.32
C VAL A 15 0.63 -1.77 25.96
N SER A 16 -0.03 -1.92 27.11
CA SER A 16 -0.25 -3.24 27.69
C SER A 16 -1.26 -4.05 26.85
N GLU A 17 -1.13 -5.38 26.83
CA GLU A 17 -2.11 -6.27 26.15
C GLU A 17 -3.54 -6.04 26.66
N ARG A 18 -3.70 -5.75 27.95
CA ARG A 18 -5.00 -5.47 28.56
C ARG A 18 -5.59 -4.14 28.07
N HIS A 19 -4.77 -3.11 27.92
CA HIS A 19 -5.19 -1.84 27.34
C HIS A 19 -5.58 -2.02 25.88
N LEU A 20 -4.73 -2.67 25.08
CA LEU A 20 -5.01 -2.99 23.67
C LEU A 20 -6.34 -3.75 23.51
N HIS A 21 -6.59 -4.75 24.36
CA HIS A 21 -7.83 -5.50 24.35
C HIS A 21 -9.04 -4.59 24.61
N ARG A 22 -8.97 -3.74 25.63
CA ARG A 22 -10.06 -2.82 26.00
C ARG A 22 -10.35 -1.82 24.89
N GLU A 23 -9.33 -1.18 24.33
CA GLU A 23 -9.52 -0.20 23.24
C GLU A 23 -10.10 -0.86 21.98
N LEU A 24 -9.63 -2.06 21.60
CA LEU A 24 -10.19 -2.79 20.44
C LEU A 24 -11.64 -3.23 20.67
N LEU A 25 -12.00 -3.67 21.88
CA LEU A 25 -13.39 -3.95 22.25
C LEU A 25 -14.24 -2.68 22.18
N ALA A 26 -13.74 -1.55 22.67
CA ALA A 26 -14.48 -0.29 22.63
C ALA A 26 -14.70 0.23 21.19
N ALA A 27 -13.67 0.12 20.33
CA ALA A 27 -13.71 0.65 18.98
C ALA A 27 -14.44 -0.26 17.96
N VAL A 28 -14.30 -1.59 18.09
CA VAL A 28 -14.76 -2.55 17.06
C VAL A 28 -15.67 -3.64 17.65
N GLY A 29 -15.85 -3.68 18.97
CA GLY A 29 -16.68 -4.70 19.64
C GLY A 29 -16.07 -6.10 19.69
N VAL A 30 -14.81 -6.27 19.25
CA VAL A 30 -14.14 -7.58 19.17
C VAL A 30 -12.74 -7.55 19.77
N SER A 31 -12.32 -8.66 20.38
CA SER A 31 -10.98 -8.78 20.93
C SER A 31 -9.92 -8.90 19.81
N PRO A 32 -8.64 -8.53 20.07
CA PRO A 32 -7.56 -8.65 19.08
C PRO A 32 -7.40 -10.09 18.56
N ILE A 33 -7.53 -11.09 19.44
CA ILE A 33 -7.44 -12.51 19.07
C ILE A 33 -8.60 -12.92 18.16
N ALA A 34 -9.83 -12.47 18.48
CA ALA A 34 -10.99 -12.75 17.64
C ALA A 34 -10.83 -12.12 16.26
N LEU A 35 -10.34 -10.89 16.18
CA LEU A 35 -10.08 -10.21 14.91
C LEU A 35 -9.02 -10.94 14.07
N ALA A 36 -7.91 -11.36 14.68
CA ALA A 36 -6.88 -12.17 14.01
C ALA A 36 -7.46 -13.50 13.49
N ARG A 37 -8.25 -14.21 14.30
CA ARG A 37 -8.92 -15.45 13.88
C ARG A 37 -9.85 -15.23 12.69
N THR A 38 -10.64 -14.17 12.71
CA THR A 38 -11.53 -13.81 11.59
C THR A 38 -10.76 -13.54 10.30
N ARG A 39 -9.65 -12.79 10.37
CA ARG A 39 -8.80 -12.54 9.19
C ARG A 39 -8.25 -13.84 8.61
N ARG A 40 -7.68 -14.71 9.44
CA ARG A 40 -7.17 -16.02 9.00
C ARG A 40 -8.26 -16.90 8.38
N ALA A 41 -9.45 -16.92 8.98
CA ALA A 41 -10.60 -17.65 8.44
C ALA A 41 -11.03 -17.10 7.06
N GLN A 42 -11.06 -15.77 6.89
CA GLN A 42 -11.37 -15.13 5.61
C GLN A 42 -10.31 -15.44 4.54
N THR A 43 -9.02 -15.36 4.86
CA THR A 43 -7.94 -15.75 3.94
C THR A 43 -8.07 -17.22 3.56
N ALA A 44 -8.26 -18.11 4.53
CA ALA A 44 -8.45 -19.52 4.25
C ALA A 44 -9.65 -19.78 3.32
N ARG A 45 -10.81 -19.16 3.60
CA ARG A 45 -11.98 -19.27 2.73
C ARG A 45 -11.68 -18.81 1.30
N LEU A 46 -11.01 -17.66 1.15
CA LEU A 46 -10.59 -17.16 -0.16
C LEU A 46 -9.71 -18.18 -0.89
N LEU A 47 -8.76 -18.82 -0.20
CA LEU A 47 -7.89 -19.84 -0.80
C LEU A 47 -8.65 -21.13 -1.15
N ILE A 48 -9.61 -21.56 -0.33
CA ILE A 48 -10.42 -22.76 -0.60
C ILE A 48 -11.33 -22.52 -1.81
N ASP A 49 -11.92 -21.32 -1.91
CA ASP A 49 -12.85 -20.95 -2.96
C ASP A 49 -12.15 -20.74 -4.32
N GLN A 50 -10.88 -20.29 -4.31
CA GLN A 50 -10.20 -19.78 -5.50
C GLN A 50 -8.97 -20.60 -5.94
N THR A 51 -8.50 -21.55 -5.13
CA THR A 51 -7.26 -22.31 -5.42
C THR A 51 -7.47 -23.82 -5.25
N ASN A 52 -6.53 -24.59 -5.81
CA ASN A 52 -6.49 -26.05 -5.69
C ASN A 52 -5.47 -26.54 -4.66
N LEU A 53 -5.02 -25.67 -3.75
CA LEU A 53 -4.09 -26.04 -2.69
C LEU A 53 -4.71 -27.10 -1.76
N SER A 54 -3.88 -27.95 -1.17
CA SER A 54 -4.39 -28.88 -0.14
C SER A 54 -4.93 -28.10 1.06
N LEU A 55 -5.95 -28.63 1.76
CA LEU A 55 -6.48 -27.96 2.97
C LEU A 55 -5.38 -27.76 4.02
N THR A 56 -4.42 -28.69 4.09
CA THR A 56 -3.23 -28.59 4.94
C THR A 56 -2.38 -27.37 4.58
N THR A 57 -2.05 -27.22 3.29
CA THR A 57 -1.29 -26.05 2.80
C THR A 57 -2.06 -24.77 3.10
N ILE A 58 -3.36 -24.73 2.81
CA ILE A 58 -4.21 -23.57 3.07
C ILE A 58 -4.19 -23.17 4.54
N ALA A 59 -4.29 -24.14 5.47
CA ALA A 59 -4.27 -23.86 6.90
C ALA A 59 -2.97 -23.13 7.31
N PHE A 60 -1.81 -23.62 6.88
CA PHE A 60 -0.54 -22.99 7.21
C PHE A 60 -0.33 -21.65 6.49
N THR A 61 -0.68 -21.55 5.21
CA THR A 61 -0.64 -20.31 4.42
C THR A 61 -1.55 -19.22 4.97
N ALA A 62 -2.68 -19.60 5.57
CA ALA A 62 -3.59 -18.68 6.27
C ALA A 62 -3.12 -18.34 7.70
N GLY A 63 -1.96 -18.82 8.15
CA GLY A 63 -1.37 -18.50 9.45
C GLY A 63 -1.92 -19.32 10.63
N PHE A 64 -2.51 -20.49 10.39
CA PHE A 64 -2.86 -21.42 11.48
C PHE A 64 -1.66 -22.27 11.88
N SER A 65 -1.44 -22.44 13.18
CA SER A 65 -0.36 -23.30 13.70
C SER A 65 -0.72 -24.78 13.68
N SER A 66 -2.00 -25.13 13.51
CA SER A 66 -2.46 -26.52 13.40
C SER A 66 -3.75 -26.65 12.57
N ILE A 67 -3.92 -27.82 11.96
CA ILE A 67 -5.13 -28.18 11.19
C ILE A 67 -6.37 -28.23 12.09
N ARG A 68 -6.19 -28.65 13.36
CA ARG A 68 -7.29 -28.69 14.33
C ARG A 68 -7.85 -27.28 14.59
N GLN A 69 -6.97 -26.33 14.90
CA GLN A 69 -7.37 -24.94 15.13
C GLN A 69 -8.02 -24.32 13.88
N PHE A 70 -7.50 -24.65 12.70
CA PHE A 70 -8.07 -24.25 11.43
C PHE A 70 -9.52 -24.73 11.28
N ASN A 71 -9.79 -26.02 11.47
CA ASN A 71 -11.14 -26.58 11.38
C ASN A 71 -12.09 -25.94 12.41
N GLU A 72 -11.66 -25.82 13.67
CA GLU A 72 -12.45 -25.19 14.74
C GLU A 72 -12.79 -23.73 14.41
N THR A 73 -11.83 -22.96 13.91
CA THR A 73 -12.03 -21.54 13.57
C THR A 73 -12.95 -21.38 12.37
N MET A 74 -12.81 -22.22 11.35
CA MET A 74 -13.68 -22.18 10.16
C MET A 74 -15.13 -22.55 10.50
N GLN A 75 -15.32 -23.58 11.33
CA GLN A 75 -16.65 -23.97 11.82
C GLN A 75 -17.27 -22.85 12.66
N ALA A 76 -16.50 -22.21 13.54
CA ALA A 76 -16.98 -21.10 14.37
C ALA A 76 -17.32 -19.85 13.55
N ALA A 77 -16.51 -19.52 12.54
CA ALA A 77 -16.68 -18.30 11.75
C ALA A 77 -17.76 -18.41 10.66
N PHE A 78 -17.94 -19.59 10.07
CA PHE A 78 -18.82 -19.75 8.90
C PHE A 78 -19.88 -20.85 9.05
N GLY A 79 -19.90 -21.58 10.17
CA GLY A 79 -20.94 -22.59 10.45
C GLY A 79 -20.80 -23.91 9.68
N CYS A 80 -19.75 -24.09 8.88
CA CYS A 80 -19.52 -25.32 8.12
C CYS A 80 -18.02 -25.68 8.02
N PRO A 81 -17.70 -26.97 7.77
CA PRO A 81 -16.31 -27.40 7.69
C PRO A 81 -15.63 -26.85 6.42
N PRO A 82 -14.30 -26.65 6.45
CA PRO A 82 -13.56 -26.01 5.36
C PRO A 82 -13.76 -26.66 3.98
N SER A 83 -13.90 -27.99 3.94
CA SER A 83 -14.13 -28.74 2.71
C SER A 83 -15.42 -28.33 1.98
N SER A 84 -16.42 -27.81 2.69
CA SER A 84 -17.71 -27.41 2.12
C SER A 84 -17.61 -26.21 1.18
N PHE A 85 -16.58 -25.38 1.35
CA PHE A 85 -16.34 -24.22 0.48
C PHE A 85 -15.83 -24.64 -0.91
N ARG A 86 -15.23 -25.84 -1.02
CA ARG A 86 -14.65 -26.32 -2.27
C ARG A 86 -15.75 -26.77 -3.25
N ARG A 87 -16.06 -25.92 -4.24
CA ARG A 87 -17.13 -26.19 -5.23
C ARG A 87 -16.79 -27.24 -6.30
N LYS A 88 -15.50 -27.49 -6.61
CA LYS A 88 -15.04 -28.59 -7.49
C LYS A 88 -13.66 -29.11 -7.06
N ALA A 89 -13.49 -30.42 -6.98
CA ALA A 89 -12.19 -31.05 -6.73
C ALA A 89 -11.37 -31.07 -8.03
N LEU A 90 -10.31 -30.26 -8.08
CA LEU A 90 -9.26 -30.34 -9.10
C LEU A 90 -8.02 -30.99 -8.47
N PRO A 91 -7.12 -31.57 -9.27
CA PRO A 91 -5.89 -32.16 -8.77
C PRO A 91 -5.09 -31.14 -7.93
N PRO A 92 -4.49 -31.53 -6.80
CA PRO A 92 -3.70 -30.63 -5.98
C PRO A 92 -2.54 -30.07 -6.80
N GLN A 93 -2.47 -28.74 -6.94
CA GLN A 93 -1.29 -28.09 -7.50
C GLN A 93 -0.15 -28.18 -6.48
N ARG A 94 1.01 -28.70 -6.92
CA ARG A 94 2.25 -28.61 -6.14
C ARG A 94 2.70 -27.14 -6.17
N GLY A 95 3.08 -26.63 -5.00
CA GLY A 95 3.39 -25.21 -4.77
C GLY A 95 4.61 -24.71 -5.55
N GLU A 96 4.40 -24.34 -6.81
CA GLU A 96 5.36 -23.51 -7.57
C GLU A 96 5.25 -22.02 -7.21
N GLY A 97 4.65 -21.70 -6.06
CA GLY A 97 4.38 -20.32 -5.61
C GLY A 97 3.46 -19.51 -6.52
N LYS A 98 2.91 -20.11 -7.58
CA LYS A 98 2.00 -19.48 -8.54
C LYS A 98 0.55 -19.61 -8.08
N LEU A 99 -0.13 -18.48 -7.90
CA LEU A 99 -1.55 -18.43 -7.58
C LEU A 99 -2.25 -17.35 -8.37
N THR A 100 -3.56 -17.50 -8.53
CA THR A 100 -4.43 -16.48 -9.09
C THR A 100 -5.62 -16.29 -8.16
N LEU A 101 -5.79 -15.08 -7.66
CA LEU A 101 -6.79 -14.70 -6.67
C LEU A 101 -7.64 -13.54 -7.20
N ARG A 102 -8.91 -13.50 -6.83
CA ARG A 102 -9.82 -12.38 -7.11
C ARG A 102 -9.99 -11.55 -5.85
N LEU A 103 -9.52 -10.31 -5.90
CA LEU A 103 -9.64 -9.32 -4.84
C LEU A 103 -10.90 -8.48 -5.09
N SER A 104 -11.97 -8.75 -4.35
CA SER A 104 -13.24 -8.01 -4.50
C SER A 104 -13.13 -6.59 -3.93
N TYR A 105 -13.86 -5.65 -4.52
CA TYR A 105 -13.98 -4.26 -4.07
C TYR A 105 -15.44 -3.80 -4.05
N ARG A 106 -15.71 -2.70 -3.34
CA ARG A 106 -17.02 -2.02 -3.37
C ARG A 106 -17.09 -1.10 -4.60
N PRO A 107 -17.99 -1.31 -5.57
CA PRO A 107 -18.10 -0.41 -6.72
C PRO A 107 -18.66 0.97 -6.30
N PRO A 108 -18.40 2.02 -7.10
CA PRO A 108 -17.58 2.05 -8.31
C PRO A 108 -16.06 2.02 -8.03
N PHE A 109 -15.27 1.70 -9.06
CA PHE A 109 -13.80 1.70 -9.01
C PHE A 109 -13.22 2.32 -10.29
N GLU A 110 -12.57 3.48 -10.14
CA GLU A 110 -12.00 4.26 -11.24
C GLU A 110 -10.57 3.80 -11.56
N CYS A 111 -10.47 2.60 -12.15
CA CYS A 111 -9.18 1.93 -12.35
C CYS A 111 -8.29 2.62 -13.40
N ALA A 112 -8.88 3.27 -14.41
CA ALA A 112 -8.10 3.92 -15.46
C ALA A 112 -7.24 5.06 -14.89
N THR A 113 -7.85 5.94 -14.08
CA THR A 113 -7.13 7.03 -13.40
C THR A 113 -6.04 6.51 -12.46
N LEU A 114 -6.32 5.41 -11.73
CA LEU A 114 -5.33 4.77 -10.85
C LEU A 114 -4.13 4.22 -11.65
N LEU A 115 -4.38 3.52 -12.76
CA LEU A 115 -3.30 2.97 -13.59
C LEU A 115 -2.47 4.07 -14.25
N THR A 116 -3.08 5.15 -14.72
CA THR A 116 -2.33 6.32 -15.23
C THR A 116 -1.46 6.94 -14.13
N TYR A 117 -1.97 7.06 -12.90
CA TYR A 117 -1.17 7.56 -11.77
C TYR A 117 0.06 6.70 -11.52
N LEU A 118 -0.10 5.37 -11.57
CA LEU A 118 0.98 4.40 -11.34
C LEU A 118 1.97 4.37 -12.51
N GLU A 119 1.49 4.40 -13.76
CA GLU A 119 2.32 4.39 -14.97
C GLU A 119 3.28 5.59 -15.01
N CYS A 120 2.78 6.80 -14.70
CA CYS A 120 3.62 8.00 -14.65
C CYS A 120 4.73 7.93 -13.60
N ARG A 121 4.63 7.03 -12.61
CA ARG A 121 5.55 6.93 -11.48
C ARG A 121 6.22 5.57 -11.37
N ALA A 122 6.04 4.71 -12.37
CA ALA A 122 6.55 3.34 -12.34
C ALA A 122 8.07 3.35 -12.08
N LEU A 123 8.48 2.59 -11.07
CA LEU A 123 9.89 2.48 -10.69
C LEU A 123 10.66 1.63 -11.71
N PRO A 124 11.69 2.17 -12.38
CA PRO A 124 12.45 1.40 -13.37
C PRO A 124 13.04 0.12 -12.79
N GLY A 125 12.74 -1.02 -13.40
CA GLY A 125 13.23 -2.34 -12.99
C GLY A 125 12.41 -3.01 -11.87
N VAL A 126 11.47 -2.31 -11.23
CA VAL A 126 10.64 -2.82 -10.12
C VAL A 126 9.16 -2.83 -10.47
N GLU A 127 8.67 -1.87 -11.25
CA GLU A 127 7.26 -1.74 -11.62
C GLU A 127 7.10 -1.60 -13.13
N GLU A 128 5.99 -2.12 -13.64
CA GLU A 128 5.59 -2.03 -15.04
C GLU A 128 4.08 -1.84 -15.12
N VAL A 129 3.62 -0.88 -15.93
CA VAL A 129 2.22 -0.78 -16.34
C VAL A 129 2.16 -1.03 -17.83
N THR A 130 1.40 -2.03 -18.26
CA THR A 130 1.27 -2.36 -19.68
C THR A 130 -0.10 -2.95 -19.95
N ASN A 131 -0.76 -2.53 -21.03
CA ASN A 131 -2.07 -3.04 -21.46
C ASN A 131 -3.16 -2.99 -20.36
N GLY A 132 -3.15 -1.95 -19.53
CA GLY A 132 -4.12 -1.81 -18.42
C GLY A 132 -3.88 -2.77 -17.26
N CYS A 133 -2.68 -3.37 -17.17
CA CYS A 133 -2.26 -4.26 -16.12
C CYS A 133 -1.04 -3.67 -15.39
N TYR A 134 -1.05 -3.72 -14.06
CA TYR A 134 0.08 -3.31 -13.24
C TYR A 134 0.84 -4.53 -12.75
N ARG A 135 2.17 -4.52 -12.84
CA ARG A 135 3.05 -5.60 -12.37
C ARG A 135 4.19 -5.03 -11.56
N ARG A 136 4.65 -5.78 -10.58
CA ARG A 136 5.86 -5.40 -9.83
C ARG A 136 6.57 -6.58 -9.21
N THR A 137 7.84 -6.38 -8.87
CA THR A 137 8.55 -7.24 -7.92
C THR A 137 8.16 -6.87 -6.49
N VAL A 138 8.13 -7.86 -5.60
CA VAL A 138 7.82 -7.70 -4.18
C VAL A 138 8.84 -8.45 -3.34
N SER A 139 9.34 -7.77 -2.30
CA SER A 139 10.11 -8.38 -1.21
C SER A 139 9.26 -8.38 0.04
N LEU A 140 9.08 -9.56 0.63
CA LEU A 140 8.31 -9.80 1.84
C LEU A 140 9.26 -10.38 2.91
N PRO A 141 8.85 -10.44 4.19
CA PRO A 141 9.74 -10.88 5.27
C PRO A 141 10.32 -12.29 5.09
N GLN A 142 9.55 -13.22 4.52
CA GLN A 142 9.94 -14.63 4.37
C GLN A 142 9.98 -15.10 2.91
N SER A 143 9.51 -14.26 1.98
CA SER A 143 9.38 -14.61 0.58
C SER A 143 9.60 -13.40 -0.32
N SER A 144 9.82 -13.66 -1.60
CA SER A 144 9.89 -12.62 -2.62
C SER A 144 9.28 -13.14 -3.91
N GLY A 145 8.92 -12.24 -4.82
CA GLY A 145 8.38 -12.67 -6.09
C GLY A 145 7.80 -11.55 -6.94
N ILE A 146 6.88 -11.92 -7.83
CA ILE A 146 6.25 -11.00 -8.77
C ILE A 146 4.74 -11.06 -8.57
N ILE A 147 4.11 -9.90 -8.59
CA ILE A 147 2.65 -9.79 -8.67
C ILE A 147 2.22 -9.06 -9.93
N GLU A 148 1.03 -9.41 -10.39
CA GLU A 148 0.32 -8.79 -11.49
C GLU A 148 -1.12 -8.52 -11.04
N LEU A 149 -1.58 -7.30 -11.24
CA LEU A 149 -2.88 -6.77 -10.81
C LEU A 149 -3.66 -6.30 -12.05
N GLU A 150 -4.70 -7.04 -12.40
CA GLU A 150 -5.54 -6.77 -13.58
C GLU A 150 -6.98 -6.46 -13.16
N PRO A 151 -7.47 -5.22 -13.35
CA PRO A 151 -8.87 -4.89 -13.09
C PRO A 151 -9.82 -5.70 -13.99
N MET A 152 -10.80 -6.39 -13.40
CA MET A 152 -11.79 -7.17 -14.16
C MET A 152 -12.99 -6.29 -14.50
N ARG A 153 -13.18 -5.88 -15.76
CA ARG A 153 -14.30 -5.00 -16.14
C ARG A 153 -15.68 -5.63 -15.95
N SER A 154 -15.78 -6.96 -16.00
CA SER A 154 -17.02 -7.73 -15.89
C SER A 154 -17.35 -8.16 -14.46
N ALA A 155 -16.51 -7.84 -13.48
CA ALA A 155 -16.68 -8.22 -12.09
C ALA A 155 -16.22 -7.10 -11.15
N ASN A 156 -16.83 -6.98 -9.96
CA ASN A 156 -16.37 -6.04 -8.94
C ASN A 156 -15.10 -6.56 -8.22
N ALA A 157 -14.07 -6.88 -9.00
CA ALA A 157 -12.83 -7.49 -8.52
C ALA A 157 -11.61 -7.09 -9.37
N VAL A 158 -10.43 -7.19 -8.74
CA VAL A 158 -9.12 -7.15 -9.39
C VAL A 158 -8.52 -8.55 -9.33
N LEU A 159 -8.01 -9.05 -10.45
CA LEU A 159 -7.32 -10.32 -10.52
C LEU A 159 -5.86 -10.12 -10.09
N LEU A 160 -5.47 -10.77 -9.00
CA LEU A 160 -4.09 -10.87 -8.53
C LEU A 160 -3.50 -12.17 -9.05
N ARG A 161 -2.58 -12.12 -10.00
CA ARG A 161 -1.69 -13.23 -10.32
C ARG A 161 -0.38 -13.02 -9.57
N LEU A 162 0.12 -14.04 -8.92
CA LEU A 162 1.35 -13.96 -8.13
C LEU A 162 2.23 -15.18 -8.39
N GLN A 163 3.54 -14.97 -8.29
CA GLN A 163 4.54 -16.02 -8.23
C GLN A 163 5.51 -15.66 -7.11
N LEU A 164 5.46 -16.41 -6.01
CA LEU A 164 6.34 -16.21 -4.84
C LEU A 164 7.36 -17.35 -4.71
N SER A 165 8.48 -17.09 -4.03
CA SER A 165 9.42 -18.13 -3.63
C SER A 165 8.81 -19.11 -2.60
N ASP A 166 7.92 -18.60 -1.74
CA ASP A 166 7.18 -19.37 -0.74
C ASP A 166 5.82 -18.68 -0.44
N LEU A 167 4.83 -19.44 0.06
CA LEU A 167 3.49 -18.92 0.34
C LEU A 167 3.28 -18.41 1.77
N SER A 168 4.31 -18.40 2.63
CA SER A 168 4.18 -18.00 4.04
C SER A 168 3.67 -16.56 4.22
N ASP A 169 4.04 -15.64 3.31
CA ASP A 169 3.58 -14.25 3.35
C ASP A 169 2.30 -13.98 2.53
N LEU A 170 1.60 -15.00 2.03
CA LEU A 170 0.48 -14.80 1.11
C LEU A 170 -0.62 -13.90 1.71
N SER A 171 -0.95 -14.11 2.98
CA SER A 171 -1.96 -13.30 3.69
C SER A 171 -1.54 -11.83 3.77
N LEU A 172 -0.26 -11.57 4.08
CA LEU A 172 0.32 -10.23 4.12
C LEU A 172 0.30 -9.58 2.74
N LEU A 173 0.70 -10.32 1.69
CA LEU A 173 0.72 -9.83 0.32
C LEU A 173 -0.68 -9.46 -0.16
N VAL A 174 -1.67 -10.33 0.08
CA VAL A 174 -3.07 -10.05 -0.28
C VAL A 174 -3.53 -8.77 0.41
N GLN A 175 -3.26 -8.60 1.70
CA GLN A 175 -3.59 -7.38 2.44
C GLN A 175 -2.89 -6.14 1.83
N ARG A 176 -1.59 -6.22 1.55
CA ARG A 176 -0.82 -5.14 0.91
C ARG A 176 -1.38 -4.78 -0.47
N CYS A 177 -1.77 -5.75 -1.29
CA CYS A 177 -2.39 -5.50 -2.60
C CYS A 177 -3.75 -4.79 -2.46
N ARG A 178 -4.59 -5.22 -1.50
CA ARG A 178 -5.86 -4.54 -1.22
C ARG A 178 -5.66 -3.09 -0.77
N GLN A 179 -4.65 -2.86 0.08
CA GLN A 179 -4.31 -1.52 0.57
C GLN A 179 -3.69 -0.64 -0.51
N PHE A 180 -2.83 -1.21 -1.36
CA PHE A 180 -2.19 -0.52 -2.49
C PHE A 180 -3.21 0.01 -3.50
N LEU A 181 -4.25 -0.77 -3.79
CA LEU A 181 -5.35 -0.38 -4.67
C LEU A 181 -6.53 0.28 -3.93
N ASP A 182 -6.44 0.41 -2.60
CA ASP A 182 -7.47 0.94 -1.71
C ASP A 182 -8.85 0.29 -1.90
N LEU A 183 -8.89 -1.04 -2.08
CA LEU A 183 -10.10 -1.80 -2.47
C LEU A 183 -11.21 -1.79 -1.40
N ASP A 184 -10.84 -1.53 -0.15
CA ASP A 184 -11.73 -1.53 1.01
C ASP A 184 -12.44 -0.19 1.26
N ALA A 185 -12.12 0.85 0.48
CA ALA A 185 -12.78 2.16 0.58
C ALA A 185 -14.30 2.09 0.36
N ALA A 186 -15.01 3.05 0.96
CA ALA A 186 -16.45 3.24 0.83
C ALA A 186 -16.76 4.42 -0.10
N PRO A 187 -16.72 4.22 -1.44
CA PRO A 187 -16.79 5.33 -2.40
C PRO A 187 -18.06 6.16 -2.28
N THR A 188 -19.19 5.55 -1.92
CA THR A 188 -20.46 6.25 -1.72
C THR A 188 -20.38 7.26 -0.58
N THR A 189 -19.88 6.85 0.59
CA THR A 189 -19.72 7.73 1.76
C THR A 189 -18.73 8.86 1.49
N ILE A 190 -17.63 8.56 0.80
CA ILE A 190 -16.64 9.58 0.40
C ILE A 190 -17.28 10.59 -0.55
N ALA A 191 -18.02 10.11 -1.56
CA ALA A 191 -18.69 10.96 -2.54
C ALA A 191 -19.79 11.84 -1.93
N GLU A 192 -20.52 11.34 -0.93
CA GLU A 192 -21.53 12.13 -0.20
C GLU A 192 -20.90 13.32 0.54
N THR A 193 -19.77 13.12 1.21
CA THR A 193 -19.08 14.20 1.92
C THR A 193 -18.43 15.18 0.95
N LEU A 194 -17.62 14.70 0.00
CA LEU A 194 -16.89 15.57 -0.92
C LEU A 194 -17.81 16.22 -1.95
N GLY A 195 -18.89 15.57 -2.33
CA GLY A 195 -19.86 16.08 -3.30
C GLY A 195 -20.73 17.23 -2.79
N ALA A 196 -20.70 17.53 -1.50
CA ALA A 196 -21.38 18.69 -0.93
C ALA A 196 -20.65 20.02 -1.23
N ASP A 197 -19.35 19.96 -1.53
CA ASP A 197 -18.54 21.12 -1.83
C ASP A 197 -18.62 21.49 -3.34
N PRO A 198 -18.90 22.75 -3.71
CA PRO A 198 -19.05 23.16 -5.11
C PRO A 198 -17.82 22.93 -6.00
N LEU A 199 -16.60 22.98 -5.44
CA LEU A 199 -15.37 22.71 -6.19
C LEU A 199 -15.25 21.21 -6.48
N LEU A 200 -15.48 20.37 -5.48
CA LEU A 200 -15.28 18.92 -5.61
C LEU A 200 -16.47 18.19 -6.24
N ALA A 201 -17.71 18.69 -6.11
CA ALA A 201 -18.91 18.07 -6.67
C ALA A 201 -18.78 17.65 -8.16
N PRO A 202 -18.34 18.52 -9.10
CA PRO A 202 -18.13 18.09 -10.48
C PRO A 202 -17.02 17.06 -10.63
N LEU A 203 -15.96 17.13 -9.82
CA LEU A 203 -14.81 16.21 -9.87
C LEU A 203 -15.16 14.82 -9.34
N VAL A 204 -15.98 14.75 -8.29
CA VAL A 204 -16.52 13.52 -7.72
C VAL A 204 -17.49 12.88 -8.72
N LYS A 205 -18.39 13.67 -9.32
CA LYS A 205 -19.32 13.17 -10.34
C LYS A 205 -18.59 12.61 -11.56
N ALA A 206 -17.48 13.23 -11.97
CA ALA A 206 -16.67 12.75 -13.09
C ALA A 206 -15.97 11.42 -12.78
N ARG A 207 -15.62 11.14 -11.52
CA ARG A 207 -14.82 9.97 -11.11
C ARG A 207 -15.28 9.39 -9.75
N PRO A 208 -16.51 8.87 -9.64
CA PRO A 208 -17.10 8.49 -8.35
C PRO A 208 -16.41 7.28 -7.68
N GLY A 209 -15.60 6.53 -8.43
CA GLY A 209 -14.86 5.38 -7.93
C GLY A 209 -13.39 5.63 -7.64
N LEU A 210 -12.95 6.90 -7.61
CA LEU A 210 -11.55 7.27 -7.41
C LEU A 210 -11.00 6.72 -6.09
N ARG A 211 -9.75 6.26 -6.12
CA ARG A 211 -9.03 5.64 -5.00
C ARG A 211 -7.73 6.34 -4.71
N ILE A 212 -7.21 6.15 -3.51
CA ILE A 212 -5.88 6.60 -3.12
C ILE A 212 -4.87 5.48 -3.47
N PRO A 213 -3.90 5.73 -4.36
CA PRO A 213 -2.81 4.79 -4.62
C PRO A 213 -1.95 4.64 -3.36
N GLY A 214 -2.02 3.49 -2.70
CA GLY A 214 -1.24 3.21 -1.51
C GLY A 214 0.23 2.88 -1.82
N ALA A 215 0.83 2.09 -0.93
CA ALA A 215 2.16 1.49 -1.11
C ALA A 215 2.13 0.00 -0.77
N ILE A 216 2.89 -0.78 -1.53
CA ILE A 216 3.16 -2.19 -1.20
C ILE A 216 4.21 -2.28 -0.09
N ASP A 217 5.21 -1.41 -0.14
CA ASP A 217 6.22 -1.24 0.89
C ASP A 217 6.38 0.25 1.25
N GLY A 218 6.25 0.57 2.54
CA GLY A 218 6.28 1.95 2.99
C GLY A 218 7.68 2.56 3.04
N PHE A 219 8.73 1.74 3.19
CA PHE A 219 10.11 2.21 3.12
C PHE A 219 10.47 2.59 1.69
N GLU A 220 10.16 1.72 0.72
CA GLU A 220 10.30 2.02 -0.72
C GLU A 220 9.61 3.34 -1.09
N LEU A 221 8.35 3.52 -0.66
CA LEU A 221 7.61 4.75 -0.91
C LEU A 221 8.30 5.97 -0.28
N ALA A 222 8.77 5.86 0.97
CA ALA A 222 9.44 6.97 1.66
C ALA A 222 10.76 7.35 0.96
N VAL A 223 11.57 6.37 0.56
CA VAL A 223 12.80 6.61 -0.23
C VAL A 223 12.45 7.32 -1.53
N CYS A 224 11.44 6.83 -2.27
CA CYS A 224 11.03 7.42 -3.54
C CYS A 224 10.52 8.86 -3.37
N ALA A 225 9.75 9.15 -2.32
CA ALA A 225 9.26 10.49 -2.02
C ALA A 225 10.43 11.45 -1.71
N ILE A 226 11.34 11.05 -0.81
CA ILE A 226 12.48 11.89 -0.41
C ILE A 226 13.44 12.13 -1.58
N VAL A 227 13.70 11.10 -2.40
CA VAL A 227 14.53 11.26 -3.61
C VAL A 227 13.82 12.14 -4.65
N GLY A 228 12.52 11.99 -4.81
CA GLY A 228 11.70 12.78 -5.73
C GLY A 228 11.60 14.26 -5.36
N GLN A 229 11.79 14.61 -4.09
CA GLN A 229 11.70 15.98 -3.60
C GLN A 229 12.54 16.95 -4.45
N ARG A 230 11.89 18.01 -4.96
CA ARG A 230 12.46 19.07 -5.82
C ARG A 230 13.03 18.58 -7.16
N ARG A 231 12.61 17.42 -7.66
CA ARG A 231 13.05 16.88 -8.97
C ARG A 231 11.86 16.72 -9.91
N SER A 232 12.16 16.58 -11.21
CA SER A 232 11.16 16.10 -12.17
C SER A 232 10.95 14.60 -12.03
N ILE A 233 9.83 14.08 -12.52
CA ILE A 233 9.54 12.63 -12.55
C ILE A 233 10.70 11.86 -13.20
N VAL A 234 11.13 12.31 -14.37
CA VAL A 234 12.21 11.64 -15.13
C VAL A 234 13.53 11.69 -14.36
N GLY A 235 13.84 12.82 -13.71
CA GLY A 235 15.03 12.95 -12.87
C GLY A 235 15.00 12.01 -11.66
N ALA A 236 13.86 11.93 -10.97
CA ALA A 236 13.66 11.01 -9.85
C ALA A 236 13.75 9.55 -10.30
N GLN A 237 13.08 9.16 -11.37
CA GLN A 237 13.12 7.81 -11.95
C GLN A 237 14.54 7.42 -12.39
N THR A 238 15.32 8.35 -12.94
CA THR A 238 16.71 8.09 -13.33
C THR A 238 17.57 7.74 -12.11
N LEU A 239 17.41 8.47 -11.02
CA LEU A 239 18.17 8.25 -9.79
C LEU A 239 17.71 6.98 -9.06
N ILE A 240 16.39 6.75 -8.96
CA ILE A 240 15.82 5.53 -8.38
C ILE A 240 16.18 4.31 -9.24
N GLY A 241 16.14 4.39 -10.56
CA GLY A 241 16.53 3.30 -11.44
C GLY A 241 18.01 2.92 -11.28
N ARG A 242 18.88 3.89 -10.97
CA ARG A 242 20.27 3.63 -10.61
C ARG A 242 20.38 2.99 -9.23
N LEU A 243 19.66 3.51 -8.24
CA LEU A 243 19.57 2.92 -6.90
C LEU A 243 19.17 1.44 -6.95
N VAL A 244 18.11 1.13 -7.71
CA VAL A 244 17.62 -0.23 -7.90
C VAL A 244 18.65 -1.12 -8.60
N ARG A 245 19.34 -0.61 -9.63
CA ARG A 245 20.34 -1.40 -10.36
C ARG A 245 21.57 -1.72 -9.55
N GLU A 246 22.09 -0.73 -8.80
CA GLU A 246 23.35 -0.87 -8.07
C GLU A 246 23.16 -1.59 -6.72
N LEU A 247 22.03 -1.37 -6.04
CA LEU A 247 21.79 -1.90 -4.69
C LEU A 247 20.63 -2.91 -4.58
N GLY A 248 19.81 -3.05 -5.63
CA GLY A 248 18.68 -3.97 -5.62
C GLY A 248 19.14 -5.41 -5.83
N VAL A 249 18.28 -6.37 -5.48
CA VAL A 249 18.57 -7.79 -5.71
C VAL A 249 18.06 -8.16 -7.10
N PRO A 250 18.91 -8.64 -8.04
CA PRO A 250 18.46 -8.99 -9.37
C PRO A 250 17.53 -10.22 -9.36
N LEU A 251 16.57 -10.25 -10.28
CA LEU A 251 15.81 -11.45 -10.58
C LEU A 251 16.69 -12.47 -11.30
N ASP A 252 16.48 -13.76 -11.06
CA ASP A 252 17.16 -14.84 -11.82
C ASP A 252 16.99 -14.67 -13.33
N LYS A 253 15.80 -14.23 -13.74
CA LYS A 253 15.44 -13.88 -15.12
C LYS A 253 14.51 -12.67 -15.13
N PRO A 254 14.78 -11.65 -15.95
CA PRO A 254 13.86 -10.53 -16.14
C PRO A 254 12.49 -10.99 -16.66
N VAL A 255 11.43 -10.27 -16.28
CA VAL A 255 10.05 -10.47 -16.74
C VAL A 255 9.49 -9.14 -17.20
N GLY A 256 9.34 -8.94 -18.52
CA GLY A 256 9.04 -7.61 -19.06
C GLY A 256 10.17 -6.64 -18.75
N THR A 257 9.85 -5.45 -18.23
CA THR A 257 10.85 -4.50 -17.71
C THR A 257 11.32 -4.78 -16.28
N LEU A 258 10.71 -5.74 -15.58
CA LEU A 258 11.07 -6.11 -14.21
C LEU A 258 12.40 -6.84 -14.21
N SER A 259 13.35 -6.37 -13.40
CA SER A 259 14.71 -6.91 -13.35
C SER A 259 15.28 -7.04 -11.94
N HIS A 260 14.76 -6.29 -10.97
CA HIS A 260 15.29 -6.26 -9.61
C HIS A 260 14.16 -6.18 -8.58
N PHE A 261 14.44 -6.67 -7.38
CA PHE A 261 13.75 -6.27 -6.16
C PHE A 261 14.32 -4.94 -5.66
N PHE A 262 13.45 -4.07 -5.14
CA PHE A 262 13.88 -2.80 -4.55
C PHE A 262 14.86 -3.05 -3.37
N PRO A 263 15.90 -2.21 -3.18
CA PRO A 263 16.85 -2.37 -2.08
C PRO A 263 16.16 -2.38 -0.72
N SER A 264 16.49 -3.36 0.13
CA SER A 264 16.00 -3.38 1.51
C SER A 264 16.65 -2.29 2.36
N PRO A 265 16.05 -1.91 3.51
CA PRO A 265 16.70 -1.01 4.47
C PRO A 265 18.12 -1.48 4.86
N GLN A 266 18.32 -2.79 5.02
CA GLN A 266 19.62 -3.37 5.36
C GLN A 266 20.65 -3.18 4.25
N LEU A 267 20.25 -3.38 2.98
CA LEU A 267 21.14 -3.17 1.84
C LEU A 267 21.49 -1.69 1.67
N MET A 268 20.53 -0.79 1.87
CA MET A 268 20.80 0.65 1.84
C MET A 268 21.76 1.10 2.96
N LEU A 269 21.63 0.54 4.16
CA LEU A 269 22.53 0.83 5.28
C LEU A 269 23.96 0.35 5.05
N ALA A 270 24.11 -0.82 4.43
CA ALA A 270 25.42 -1.40 4.16
C ALA A 270 26.17 -0.71 3.00
N ALA A 271 25.49 0.12 2.21
CA ALA A 271 26.01 0.70 0.99
C ALA A 271 26.47 2.17 1.14
N SER A 272 27.39 2.58 0.27
CA SER A 272 27.77 3.98 0.05
C SER A 272 26.78 4.64 -0.92
N LEU A 273 25.77 5.35 -0.39
CA LEU A 273 24.74 5.99 -1.24
C LEU A 273 25.34 7.07 -2.16
N GLN A 274 26.46 7.67 -1.76
CA GLN A 274 27.21 8.66 -2.55
C GLN A 274 27.71 8.07 -3.87
N GLU A 275 28.18 6.82 -3.87
CA GLU A 275 28.64 6.12 -5.09
C GLU A 275 27.49 5.86 -6.07
N VAL A 276 26.27 5.77 -5.56
CA VAL A 276 25.04 5.58 -6.34
C VAL A 276 24.45 6.93 -6.81
N GLY A 277 25.13 8.04 -6.55
CA GLY A 277 24.74 9.38 -6.98
C GLY A 277 23.75 10.09 -6.04
N LEU A 278 23.49 9.54 -4.85
CA LEU A 278 22.77 10.22 -3.77
C LEU A 278 23.80 10.89 -2.87
N THR A 279 23.92 12.21 -2.95
CA THR A 279 25.03 12.94 -2.31
C THR A 279 24.57 13.89 -1.19
N GLY A 280 25.51 14.24 -0.32
CA GLY A 280 25.32 15.20 0.77
C GLY A 280 24.16 14.80 1.69
N LYS A 281 23.39 15.80 2.11
CA LYS A 281 22.32 15.64 3.10
C LYS A 281 21.22 14.65 2.70
N LEU A 282 21.00 14.46 1.39
CA LEU A 282 20.04 13.47 0.90
C LEU A 282 20.49 12.05 1.25
N ALA A 283 21.79 11.75 1.08
CA ALA A 283 22.36 10.47 1.48
C ALA A 283 22.21 10.24 2.98
N ASP A 284 22.56 11.25 3.79
CA ASP A 284 22.49 11.18 5.25
C ASP A 284 21.05 10.96 5.74
N THR A 285 20.08 11.62 5.11
CA THR A 285 18.65 11.45 5.41
C THR A 285 18.17 10.04 5.10
N LEU A 286 18.55 9.48 3.95
CA LEU A 286 18.18 8.12 3.57
C LEU A 286 18.87 7.06 4.44
N GLN A 287 20.12 7.29 4.85
CA GLN A 287 20.82 6.45 5.83
C GLN A 287 20.11 6.48 7.20
N THR A 288 19.73 7.66 7.67
CA THR A 288 18.97 7.84 8.93
C THR A 288 17.62 7.11 8.88
N LEU A 289 16.91 7.23 7.75
CA LEU A 289 15.65 6.53 7.52
C LEU A 289 15.85 5.01 7.56
N ALA A 290 16.83 4.50 6.81
CA ALA A 290 17.09 3.07 6.74
C ALA A 290 17.48 2.50 8.11
N HIS A 291 18.32 3.21 8.87
CA HIS A 291 18.73 2.84 10.22
C HIS A 291 17.52 2.74 11.16
N ALA A 292 16.65 3.75 11.15
CA ALA A 292 15.46 3.76 12.01
C ALA A 292 14.47 2.64 11.68
N VAL A 293 14.39 2.21 10.42
CA VAL A 293 13.55 1.07 10.02
C VAL A 293 14.18 -0.26 10.46
N VAL A 294 15.50 -0.43 10.31
CA VAL A 294 16.21 -1.65 10.75
C VAL A 294 16.17 -1.82 12.26
N GLU A 295 16.31 -0.72 13.02
CA GLU A 295 16.22 -0.72 14.49
C GLU A 295 14.77 -0.72 15.00
N GLU A 296 13.78 -0.88 14.12
CA GLU A 296 12.33 -0.86 14.45
C GLU A 296 11.85 0.40 15.19
N GLN A 297 12.62 1.49 15.13
CA GLN A 297 12.26 2.80 15.69
C GLN A 297 11.19 3.50 14.83
N LEU A 298 11.15 3.16 13.55
CA LEU A 298 10.20 3.68 12.57
C LEU A 298 9.50 2.52 11.84
N ILE A 299 8.16 2.51 11.89
CA ILE A 299 7.34 1.53 11.17
C ILE A 299 6.55 2.28 10.09
N LEU A 300 6.78 1.91 8.83
CA LEU A 300 6.13 2.50 7.65
C LEU A 300 5.08 1.52 7.08
N SER A 301 4.00 1.31 7.82
CA SER A 301 2.88 0.49 7.38
C SER A 301 1.58 0.97 8.02
N ARG A 302 0.43 0.53 7.50
CA ARG A 302 -0.89 0.86 8.08
C ARG A 302 -1.10 0.34 9.51
N ASP A 303 -0.26 -0.59 9.96
CA ASP A 303 -0.29 -1.14 11.33
C ASP A 303 0.60 -0.34 12.31
N ALA A 304 1.20 0.77 11.88
CA ALA A 304 2.03 1.63 12.71
C ALA A 304 1.19 2.58 13.58
N ASP A 305 1.78 3.06 14.68
CA ASP A 305 1.31 4.26 15.35
C ASP A 305 1.54 5.46 14.43
N ARG A 306 0.46 5.97 13.84
CA ARG A 306 0.52 7.04 12.85
C ARG A 306 1.11 8.32 13.42
N GLU A 307 0.70 8.72 14.61
CA GLU A 307 1.13 9.98 15.22
C GLU A 307 2.63 9.94 15.52
N ARG A 308 3.09 8.82 16.10
CA ARG A 308 4.52 8.58 16.36
C ARG A 308 5.34 8.57 15.07
N THR A 309 4.89 7.85 14.05
CA THR A 309 5.59 7.78 12.75
C THR A 309 5.66 9.16 12.09
N VAL A 310 4.56 9.91 12.06
CA VAL A 310 4.53 11.27 11.50
C VAL A 310 5.44 12.22 12.29
N SER A 311 5.40 12.16 13.63
CA SER A 311 6.27 12.98 14.48
C SER A 311 7.75 12.69 14.24
N TRP A 312 8.11 11.41 14.07
CA TRP A 312 9.49 11.02 13.77
C TRP A 312 9.93 11.57 12.41
N LEU A 313 9.11 11.41 11.37
CA LEU A 313 9.41 11.90 10.02
C LEU A 313 9.57 13.43 9.98
N LYS A 314 8.77 14.18 10.74
CA LYS A 314 8.91 15.65 10.89
C LYS A 314 10.22 16.07 11.55
N GLY A 315 10.87 15.17 12.29
CA GLY A 315 12.18 15.42 12.90
C GLY A 315 13.34 15.42 11.90
N LEU A 316 13.12 14.93 10.67
CA LEU A 316 14.13 14.95 9.62
C LEU A 316 14.12 16.32 8.93
N SER A 317 15.17 17.13 9.19
CA SER A 317 15.22 18.54 8.72
C SER A 317 15.16 18.71 7.20
N GLU A 318 15.57 17.70 6.43
CA GLU A 318 15.57 17.75 4.96
C GLU A 318 14.24 17.25 4.35
N VAL A 319 13.38 16.61 5.14
CA VAL A 319 12.10 16.08 4.67
C VAL A 319 11.03 17.16 4.80
N GLU A 320 10.50 17.59 3.65
CA GLU A 320 9.47 18.63 3.63
C GLU A 320 8.13 18.14 4.23
N PRO A 321 7.32 19.01 4.87
CA PRO A 321 6.06 18.62 5.50
C PRO A 321 5.06 17.92 4.56
N TRP A 322 5.05 18.30 3.27
CA TRP A 322 4.19 17.65 2.28
C TRP A 322 4.63 16.21 1.99
N ILE A 323 5.94 15.90 2.03
CA ILE A 323 6.46 14.53 1.92
C ILE A 323 5.95 13.67 3.07
N VAL A 324 6.01 14.20 4.30
CA VAL A 324 5.50 13.49 5.49
C VAL A 324 4.01 13.18 5.32
N SER A 325 3.24 14.14 4.83
CA SER A 325 1.80 13.97 4.59
C SER A 325 1.53 12.97 3.46
N SER A 326 2.35 12.96 2.40
CA SER A 326 2.28 11.96 1.33
C SER A 326 2.59 10.55 1.83
N ILE A 327 3.57 10.38 2.73
CA ILE A 327 3.86 9.10 3.38
C ILE A 327 2.69 8.69 4.30
N ALA A 328 2.14 9.60 5.09
CA ALA A 328 0.98 9.33 5.94
C ALA A 328 -0.23 8.86 5.10
N MET A 329 -0.51 9.56 4.01
CA MET A 329 -1.59 9.23 3.08
C MET A 329 -1.39 7.84 2.45
N ARG A 330 -0.22 7.58 1.84
CA ARG A 330 -0.04 6.42 0.96
C ARG A 330 0.54 5.19 1.68
N ALA A 331 1.48 5.36 2.61
CA ALA A 331 2.08 4.26 3.38
C ALA A 331 1.23 3.88 4.61
N LEU A 332 0.76 4.90 5.35
CA LEU A 332 0.03 4.69 6.61
C LEU A 332 -1.49 4.63 6.40
N GLY A 333 -1.96 4.90 5.18
CA GLY A 333 -3.36 4.83 4.81
C GLY A 333 -4.22 5.84 5.55
N ASP A 334 -3.70 7.04 5.80
CA ASP A 334 -4.46 8.13 6.42
C ASP A 334 -5.39 8.79 5.38
N PRO A 335 -6.72 8.61 5.48
CA PRO A 335 -7.67 9.21 4.54
C PRO A 335 -7.79 10.73 4.70
N ASP A 336 -7.28 11.29 5.79
CA ASP A 336 -7.36 12.71 6.11
C ASP A 336 -6.01 13.43 5.98
N ALA A 337 -4.94 12.71 5.58
CA ALA A 337 -3.66 13.35 5.29
C ALA A 337 -3.74 14.21 4.04
N TYR A 338 -3.11 15.40 4.08
CA TYR A 338 -3.23 16.40 3.03
C TYR A 338 -1.88 17.09 2.80
N PRO A 339 -1.23 16.92 1.63
CA PRO A 339 0.14 17.36 1.41
C PRO A 339 0.21 18.85 1.04
N ILE A 340 0.00 19.73 2.03
CA ILE A 340 0.10 21.18 1.83
C ILE A 340 1.53 21.55 1.46
N GLY A 341 1.70 22.25 0.34
CA GLY A 341 3.01 22.55 -0.25
C GLY A 341 3.39 21.64 -1.42
N ASP A 342 2.62 20.59 -1.69
CA ASP A 342 2.74 19.76 -2.90
C ASP A 342 2.49 20.60 -4.15
N LEU A 343 3.37 20.45 -5.14
CA LEU A 343 3.32 21.26 -6.36
C LEU A 343 2.11 20.87 -7.23
N SER A 344 1.72 19.60 -7.24
CA SER A 344 0.52 19.16 -7.96
C SER A 344 -0.74 19.72 -7.32
N LEU A 345 -0.76 19.84 -5.99
CA LEU A 345 -1.86 20.48 -5.28
C LEU A 345 -1.96 21.97 -5.61
N GLN A 346 -0.85 22.70 -5.57
CA GLN A 346 -0.81 24.11 -5.95
C GLN A 346 -1.26 24.32 -7.40
N ARG A 347 -0.82 23.46 -8.31
CA ARG A 347 -1.26 23.47 -9.72
C ARG A 347 -2.77 23.25 -9.84
N ALA A 348 -3.32 22.31 -9.07
CA ALA A 348 -4.76 22.04 -9.10
C ALA A 348 -5.56 23.25 -8.58
N TYR A 349 -5.11 23.90 -7.51
CA TYR A 349 -5.73 25.13 -7.03
C TYR A 349 -5.67 26.24 -8.09
N THR A 350 -4.51 26.47 -8.71
CA THR A 350 -4.37 27.44 -9.82
C THR A 350 -5.28 27.11 -10.99
N HIS A 351 -5.39 25.83 -11.38
CA HIS A 351 -6.26 25.38 -12.47
C HIS A 351 -7.73 25.71 -12.22
N HIS A 352 -8.17 25.65 -10.97
CA HIS A 352 -9.53 26.00 -10.54
C HIS A 352 -9.68 27.47 -10.11
N GLY A 353 -8.68 28.33 -10.36
CA GLY A 353 -8.73 29.75 -10.04
C GLY A 353 -8.73 30.09 -8.55
N LEU A 354 -8.19 29.20 -7.72
CA LEU A 354 -8.13 29.35 -6.26
C LEU A 354 -6.79 29.93 -5.80
N ALA A 355 -6.79 30.56 -4.63
CA ALA A 355 -5.58 31.05 -3.99
C ALA A 355 -4.68 29.88 -3.54
N VAL A 356 -3.37 29.99 -3.82
CA VAL A 356 -2.37 28.95 -3.56
C VAL A 356 -1.57 29.18 -2.26
N ASP A 357 -1.91 30.20 -1.48
CA ASP A 357 -1.26 30.41 -0.19
C ASP A 357 -1.70 29.33 0.82
N ILE A 358 -0.78 29.00 1.73
CA ILE A 358 -0.94 27.91 2.70
C ILE A 358 -2.22 28.06 3.52
N HIS A 359 -2.52 29.28 3.98
CA HIS A 359 -3.66 29.52 4.86
C HIS A 359 -5.00 29.31 4.14
N SER A 360 -5.10 29.77 2.88
CA SER A 360 -6.29 29.53 2.05
C SER A 360 -6.47 28.04 1.74
N ILE A 361 -5.39 27.32 1.43
CA ILE A 361 -5.43 25.88 1.17
C ILE A 361 -5.90 25.13 2.42
N GLU A 362 -5.32 25.41 3.58
CA GLU A 362 -5.68 24.81 4.87
C GLU A 362 -7.16 25.03 5.20
N ARG A 363 -7.62 26.27 5.15
CA ARG A 363 -9.00 26.63 5.46
C ARG A 363 -10.00 25.91 4.56
N HIS A 364 -9.70 25.81 3.26
CA HIS A 364 -10.57 25.12 2.32
C HIS A 364 -10.62 23.61 2.62
N ALA A 365 -9.46 23.01 2.88
CA ALA A 365 -9.35 21.58 3.12
C ALA A 365 -10.11 21.11 4.38
N GLU A 366 -10.31 21.97 5.38
CA GLU A 366 -11.06 21.60 6.60
C GLU A 366 -12.50 21.14 6.32
N ILE A 367 -13.13 21.62 5.25
CA ILE A 367 -14.51 21.24 4.87
C ILE A 367 -14.56 19.77 4.40
N TRP A 368 -13.44 19.23 3.93
CA TRP A 368 -13.38 17.90 3.33
C TRP A 368 -13.02 16.80 4.33
N ARG A 369 -12.86 17.13 5.61
CA ARG A 369 -12.59 16.13 6.64
C ARG A 369 -13.78 15.16 6.77
N PRO A 370 -13.53 13.86 7.01
CA PRO A 370 -12.23 13.23 7.26
C PRO A 370 -11.56 12.65 5.97
N TRP A 371 -11.85 13.19 4.79
CA TRP A 371 -11.50 12.63 3.48
C TRP A 371 -10.58 13.52 2.64
N ARG A 372 -9.74 14.36 3.28
CA ARG A 372 -8.86 15.30 2.57
C ARG A 372 -7.92 14.62 1.57
N ALA A 373 -7.46 13.39 1.84
CA ALA A 373 -6.64 12.65 0.89
C ALA A 373 -7.39 12.32 -0.42
N TYR A 374 -8.67 11.97 -0.34
CA TYR A 374 -9.50 11.75 -1.53
C TYR A 374 -9.75 13.05 -2.28
N ALA A 375 -9.99 14.16 -1.57
CA ALA A 375 -10.10 15.48 -2.18
C ALA A 375 -8.82 15.86 -2.97
N PHE A 376 -7.64 15.65 -2.37
CA PHE A 376 -6.36 15.82 -3.06
C PHE A 376 -6.30 15.03 -4.36
N HIS A 377 -6.68 13.75 -4.36
CA HIS A 377 -6.64 12.94 -5.58
C HIS A 377 -7.70 13.32 -6.62
N HIS A 378 -8.87 13.83 -6.22
CA HIS A 378 -9.84 14.39 -7.16
C HIS A 378 -9.30 15.66 -7.83
N LEU A 379 -8.67 16.55 -7.06
CA LEU A 379 -8.00 17.74 -7.57
C LEU A 379 -6.84 17.37 -8.50
N TRP A 380 -6.00 16.43 -8.10
CA TRP A 380 -4.91 15.91 -8.94
C TRP A 380 -5.43 15.35 -10.27
N ALA A 381 -6.48 14.52 -10.23
CA ALA A 381 -7.06 13.93 -11.43
C ALA A 381 -7.78 14.95 -12.33
N SER A 382 -8.07 16.15 -11.84
CA SER A 382 -8.62 17.24 -12.66
C SER A 382 -7.57 17.90 -13.57
N LEU A 383 -6.29 17.72 -13.27
CA LEU A 383 -5.20 18.28 -14.06
C LEU A 383 -5.09 17.61 -15.44
N PRO A 384 -4.63 18.36 -16.46
CA PRO A 384 -4.24 17.76 -17.73
C PRO A 384 -3.08 16.78 -17.54
N PRO A 385 -2.88 15.81 -18.46
CA PRO A 385 -1.74 14.91 -18.42
C PRO A 385 -0.41 15.69 -18.30
N PHE A 386 0.49 15.21 -17.45
CA PHE A 386 1.79 15.85 -17.24
C PHE A 386 2.57 15.97 -18.56
N GLN A 387 3.18 17.13 -18.77
CA GLN A 387 4.10 17.35 -19.89
C GLN A 387 5.53 16.98 -19.47
N ALA A 388 6.31 16.42 -20.39
CA ALA A 388 7.69 16.04 -20.13
C ALA A 388 8.52 17.26 -19.73
N GLY A 389 9.11 17.24 -18.53
CA GLY A 389 9.96 18.31 -17.98
C GLY A 389 9.40 19.04 -16.77
N GLU A 390 8.13 18.83 -16.42
CA GLU A 390 7.54 19.42 -15.20
C GLU A 390 8.13 18.80 -13.92
N GLN A 391 8.41 19.65 -12.92
CA GLN A 391 8.73 19.20 -11.57
C GLN A 391 7.49 18.58 -10.94
N VAL A 392 7.66 17.50 -10.17
CA VAL A 392 6.54 16.81 -9.53
C VAL A 392 6.92 16.37 -8.14
N SER A 393 5.89 16.33 -7.29
CA SER A 393 5.89 15.80 -5.94
C SER A 393 5.81 14.28 -5.86
#